data_AF-X1JUM9-F1
#
_entry.id   AF-X1JUM9-F1
#
_cell.length_a   1.000
_cell.length_b   1.000
_cell.length_c   1.000
_cell.angle_alpha   90.00
_cell.angle_beta   90.00
_cell.angle_gamma   90.00
#
_symmetry.space_group_name_H-M   'P 1'
#
loop_
_entity.id
_entity.type
_entity.pdbx_description
1 polymer ?
#
loop_
_entity_poly.entity_id
_entity_poly.type
_entity_poly.pdbx_seq_one_letter_code
_entity_poly.pdbx_strand_id
1 'polypeptide(L)' 'KAIEEDGAHVIVLGCTGMAGLADQVKHGLAEQGYNIPVLDPLIVALKLAEILVDMKTSHSRLTYPLPPEKERTGCD' A
#
# COMPACT_ATOMS: atom_id res chain seq x y z
N LYS A 1 9.29 -18.16 -9.57
CA LYS A 1 9.88 -16.86 -9.98
C LYS A 1 10.12 -15.86 -8.85
N ALA A 2 9.16 -15.07 -8.36
CA ALA A 2 9.48 -13.95 -7.44
C ALA A 2 10.26 -14.37 -6.19
N ILE A 3 9.92 -15.53 -5.60
CA ILE A 3 10.63 -16.05 -4.43
C ILE A 3 11.94 -16.73 -4.83
N GLU A 4 11.89 -17.67 -5.79
CA GLU A 4 13.04 -18.54 -6.14
C GLU A 4 14.13 -17.84 -6.97
N GLU A 5 13.74 -16.98 -7.91
CA GLU A 5 14.65 -16.32 -8.86
C GLU A 5 15.04 -14.93 -8.35
N ASP A 6 14.06 -14.15 -7.88
CA ASP A 6 14.29 -12.76 -7.48
C ASP A 6 14.63 -12.63 -5.98
N GLY A 7 14.52 -13.72 -5.20
CA GLY A 7 14.84 -13.74 -3.78
C GLY A 7 13.86 -12.92 -2.92
N ALA A 8 12.58 -12.83 -3.32
CA ALA A 8 11.58 -12.07 -2.56
C ALA A 8 11.23 -12.76 -1.24
N HIS A 9 11.33 -12.01 -0.14
CA HIS A 9 10.95 -12.45 1.21
C HIS A 9 9.61 -11.87 1.67
N VAL A 10 8.98 -11.03 0.84
CA VAL A 10 7.68 -10.37 1.08
C VAL A 10 7.00 -10.18 -0.27
N ILE A 11 5.69 -10.39 -0.33
CA ILE A 11 4.87 -10.05 -1.51
C ILE A 11 3.96 -8.88 -1.16
N VAL A 12 3.84 -7.92 -2.06
CA VAL A 12 2.89 -6.80 -1.95
C VAL A 12 1.94 -6.88 -3.15
N LEU A 13 0.63 -6.89 -2.90
CA LEU A 13 -0.35 -6.95 -3.99
C LEU A 13 -0.30 -5.64 -4.79
N GLY A 14 -0.12 -5.71 -6.11
CA GLY A 14 0.14 -4.53 -6.93
C GLY A 14 -1.10 -3.83 -7.51
N CYS A 15 -2.31 -4.34 -7.27
CA CYS A 15 -3.53 -3.85 -7.91
C CYS A 15 -4.68 -3.78 -6.90
N THR A 16 -5.44 -2.68 -6.91
CA THR A 16 -6.63 -2.50 -6.06
C THR A 16 -7.68 -3.60 -6.29
N GLY A 17 -7.75 -4.16 -7.50
CA GLY A 17 -8.62 -5.31 -7.80
C GLY A 17 -8.25 -6.60 -7.06
N MET A 18 -7.13 -6.63 -6.36
CA MET A 18 -6.68 -7.76 -5.53
C MET A 18 -6.93 -7.53 -4.03
N ALA A 19 -7.60 -6.44 -3.65
CA ALA A 19 -7.90 -6.16 -2.25
C ALA A 19 -8.64 -7.34 -1.60
N GLY A 20 -8.21 -7.73 -0.39
CA GLY A 20 -8.74 -8.87 0.35
C GLY A 20 -8.17 -10.24 -0.06
N LEU A 21 -7.33 -10.33 -1.10
CA LEU A 21 -6.74 -11.61 -1.53
C LEU A 21 -5.44 -11.98 -0.79
N ALA A 22 -4.91 -11.10 0.05
CA ALA A 22 -3.59 -11.30 0.68
C ALA A 22 -3.52 -12.59 1.50
N ASP A 23 -4.57 -12.89 2.27
CA ASP A 23 -4.64 -14.13 3.04
C ASP A 23 -4.71 -15.36 2.14
N GLN A 24 -5.50 -15.33 1.07
CA GLN A 24 -5.59 -16.46 0.14
C GLN A 24 -4.25 -16.72 -0.55
N VAL A 25 -3.57 -15.68 -1.02
CA VAL A 25 -2.24 -15.78 -1.63
C VAL A 25 -1.23 -16.33 -0.60
N LYS A 26 -1.25 -15.83 0.64
CA LYS A 26 -0.39 -16.31 1.72
C LYS A 26 -0.60 -17.81 2.00
N HIS A 27 -1.85 -18.26 2.07
CA HIS A 27 -2.16 -19.68 2.28
C HIS A 27 -1.66 -20.54 1.10
N GLY A 28 -1.93 -20.13 -0.14
CA GLY A 28 -1.46 -20.87 -1.32
C GLY A 28 0.07 -20.95 -1.41
N LEU A 29 0.78 -19.89 -1.00
CA LEU A 29 2.24 -19.91 -0.90
C LEU A 29 2.73 -20.84 0.23
N ALA A 30 2.06 -20.84 1.38
CA ALA A 30 2.40 -21.73 2.49
C ALA A 30 2.23 -23.21 2.11
N GLU A 31 1.20 -23.56 1.35
CA GLU A 31 1.00 -24.91 0.80
C GLU A 31 2.14 -25.34 -0.14
N GLN A 32 2.79 -24.39 -0.80
CA GLN A 32 3.97 -24.62 -1.64
C GLN A 32 5.29 -24.61 -0.85
N GLY A 33 5.24 -24.49 0.48
CA GLY A 33 6.42 -24.45 1.35
C GLY A 33 7.00 -23.05 1.56
N TYR A 34 6.33 -22.00 1.07
CA TYR A 34 6.78 -20.62 1.21
C TYR A 34 6.04 -19.91 2.35
N ASN A 35 6.71 -19.77 3.49
CA ASN A 35 6.18 -19.02 4.63
C ASN A 35 6.72 -17.58 4.65
N ILE A 36 6.11 -16.71 3.84
CA ILE A 36 6.46 -15.28 3.76
C ILE A 36 5.23 -14.39 3.92
N PRO A 37 5.37 -13.15 4.42
CA PRO A 37 4.27 -12.20 4.49
C PRO A 37 3.77 -11.79 3.10
N VAL A 38 2.46 -11.63 3.01
CA VAL A 38 1.77 -11.02 1.87
C VAL A 38 1.01 -9.79 2.37
N LEU A 39 1.29 -8.63 1.81
CA LEU A 39 0.71 -7.36 2.23
C LEU A 39 -0.39 -6.93 1.25
N ASP A 40 -1.56 -6.65 1.80
CA ASP A 40 -2.61 -5.87 1.12
C ASP A 40 -2.31 -4.37 1.29
N PRO A 41 -1.96 -3.63 0.23
CA PRO A 41 -1.66 -2.21 0.33
C PRO A 41 -2.82 -1.36 0.84
N LEU A 42 -4.07 -1.78 0.63
CA LEU A 42 -5.23 -1.00 1.08
C LEU A 42 -5.29 -0.96 2.61
N ILE A 43 -5.12 -2.11 3.25
CA ILE A 43 -5.09 -2.22 4.71
C ILE A 43 -3.84 -1.53 5.28
N VAL A 44 -2.68 -1.72 4.64
CA VAL A 44 -1.43 -1.05 5.05
C VAL A 44 -1.58 0.47 5.01
N ALA A 45 -2.16 1.02 3.93
CA ALA A 45 -2.38 2.46 3.80
C ALA A 45 -3.34 3.00 4.87
N LEU A 46 -4.41 2.26 5.17
CA LEU A 46 -5.35 2.64 6.23
C LEU A 46 -4.65 2.69 7.60
N LYS A 47 -3.86 1.66 7.94
CA LYS A 47 -3.11 1.63 9.20
C LYS A 47 -2.03 2.71 9.28
N LEU A 48 -1.38 3.03 8.16
CA LEU A 48 -0.47 4.17 8.10
C LEU A 48 -1.20 5.49 8.36
N ALA A 49 -2.39 5.68 7.80
CA ALA A 49 -3.20 6.88 8.04
C ALA A 49 -3.64 7.01 9.51
N GLU A 50 -4.08 5.91 10.14
CA GLU A 50 -4.40 5.87 11.57
C GLU A 50 -3.19 6.32 12.42
N ILE A 51 -2.00 5.77 12.15
CA ILE A 51 -0.76 6.13 12.86
C ILE A 51 -0.45 7.63 12.73
N LEU A 52 -0.59 8.20 11.52
CA LEU A 52 -0.33 9.64 11.30
C LEU A 52 -1.30 10.53 12.10
N VAL A 53 -2.57 10.13 12.17
CA VAL A 53 -3.61 10.81 12.96
C VAL A 53 -3.31 10.71 14.45
N ASP A 54 -2.97 9.52 14.95
CA ASP A 54 -2.63 9.30 16.36
C ASP A 54 -1.43 10.14 16.81
N MET A 55 -0.42 10.27 15.94
CA MET A 55 0.74 11.12 16.18
C MET A 55 0.44 12.62 16.02
N LYS A 56 -0.75 13.01 15.55
CA LYS A 56 -1.12 14.39 15.22
C LYS A 56 -0.17 15.04 14.22
N THR A 57 0.29 14.24 13.26
CA THR A 57 1.22 14.67 12.21
C THR A 57 0.53 14.71 10.86
N SER A 58 1.06 15.54 9.95
CA SER A 58 0.60 15.62 8.57
C SER A 58 1.78 15.97 7.66
N HIS A 59 1.54 15.99 6.35
CA HIS A 59 2.55 16.36 5.38
C HIS A 59 3.06 17.79 5.61
N SER A 60 4.35 18.01 5.37
CA SER A 60 4.95 19.34 5.43
C SER A 60 4.39 20.23 4.34
N ARG A 61 3.88 21.41 4.70
CA ARG A 61 3.48 22.44 3.73
C ARG A 61 4.65 23.14 3.03
N LEU A 62 5.87 22.97 3.53
CA LEU A 62 7.07 23.42 2.82
C LEU A 62 7.40 22.49 1.65
N THR A 63 7.20 21.18 1.81
CA THR A 63 7.41 20.17 0.75
C THR A 63 6.20 20.07 -0.18
N TYR A 64 4.99 20.13 0.38
CA TYR A 64 3.72 20.04 -0.33
C TYR A 64 2.85 21.28 -0.02
N PRO A 65 3.17 22.44 -0.62
CA PRO A 65 2.41 23.65 -0.41
C PRO A 65 1.01 23.53 -1.01
N LEU A 66 0.12 24.45 -0.62
CA LEU A 66 -1.15 24.59 -1.32
C LEU A 66 -0.88 24.89 -2.80
N PRO A 67 -1.67 24.33 -3.73
CA PRO A 67 -1.55 24.69 -5.14
C PRO A 67 -1.72 26.22 -5.30
N PRO A 68 -0.93 26.87 -6.18
CA PRO A 68 -1.05 28.30 -6.40
C PRO A 68 -2.44 28.67 -6.93
N GLU A 69 -2.83 29.90 -6.65
CA GLU A 69 -4.07 30.48 -7.18
C GLU A 69 -3.97 30.59 -8.71
N LYS A 70 -4.93 29.99 -9.41
CA LYS A 70 -5.07 30.03 -10.87
C LYS A 70 -6.51 29.69 -11.26
N GLU A 71 -6.93 30.16 -12.43
CA GLU A 71 -8.19 29.72 -13.04
C GLU A 71 -8.17 28.19 -13.25
N ARG A 72 -9.26 27.51 -12.88
CA ARG A 72 -9.41 26.05 -13.00
C ARG A 72 -10.65 25.76 -13.83
N THR A 73 -10.45 25.45 -15.10
CA THR A 73 -11.51 24.97 -16.00
C THR A 73 -11.73 23.47 -15.79
N GLY A 74 -12.96 23.01 -15.54
CA GLY A 74 -13.28 21.58 -15.41
C GLY A 74 -13.77 21.12 -14.02
N CYS A 75 -14.22 22.04 -13.17
CA CYS A 75 -15.00 21.72 -11.97
C CYS A 75 -16.47 22.16 -12.07
N ASP A 76 -16.95 22.36 -13.30
CA ASP A 76 -18.37 22.57 -13.61
C ASP A 76 -19.14 21.24 -13.52
#